data_AF-A0A0G1YI63-F1
#
_entry.id   AF-A0A0G1YI63-F1
#
_cell.length_a   1.000
_cell.length_b   1.000
_cell.length_c   1.000
_cell.angle_alpha   90.00
_cell.angle_beta   90.00
_cell.angle_gamma   90.00
#
_symmetry.space_group_name_H-M   'P 1'
#
loop_
_entity.id
_entity.type
_entity.pdbx_description
1 polymer ?
#
loop_
_entity_poly.entity_id
_entity_poly.type
_entity_poly.pdbx_seq_one_letter_code
_entity_poly.pdbx_strand_id
1 'polypeptide(L)'
;MSAKIILGIIGEMGAGKSTITSYLKEKYGAVTFRFSDMLGDILERLHIEPARENFQDLSTALRQTFGEDIMSQVIARDVAEAAADFIITEGVRRPTDVAYLRALPGYRLVSLVAAERTRYERLLKRSEKTDDQTKTWADFQKEGQKETETKIKEVAAGADFIVDNNGPLEELYRQMDEIVAKLRATA
;
A
#
# COMPACT_ATOMS: atom_id res chain seq x y z
N MET A 1 -17.64 21.02 -1.99
CA MET A 1 -16.46 20.23 -2.37
C MET A 1 -16.94 18.80 -2.55
N SER A 2 -16.59 18.10 -3.64
CA SER A 2 -16.96 16.68 -3.78
C SER A 2 -16.28 15.88 -2.68
N ALA A 3 -16.88 14.79 -2.22
CA ALA A 3 -16.24 13.95 -1.21
C ALA A 3 -14.91 13.38 -1.75
N LYS A 4 -13.88 13.34 -0.89
CA LYS A 4 -12.58 12.74 -1.21
C LYS A 4 -12.75 11.24 -1.49
N ILE A 5 -11.99 10.71 -2.44
CA ILE A 5 -11.81 9.27 -2.65
C ILE A 5 -10.46 8.90 -2.07
N ILE A 6 -10.45 8.01 -1.07
CA ILE A 6 -9.22 7.57 -0.43
C ILE A 6 -9.14 6.05 -0.58
N LEU A 7 -8.16 5.57 -1.33
CA LEU A 7 -7.96 4.14 -1.55
C LEU A 7 -6.78 3.62 -0.73
N GLY A 8 -7.03 2.63 0.13
CA GLY A 8 -5.97 1.76 0.63
C GLY A 8 -5.72 0.64 -0.36
N ILE A 9 -4.50 0.51 -0.89
CA ILE A 9 -4.15 -0.61 -1.77
C ILE A 9 -3.36 -1.64 -0.98
N ILE A 10 -3.92 -2.84 -0.88
CA ILE A 10 -3.30 -3.98 -0.19
C ILE A 10 -3.20 -5.19 -1.11
N GLY A 11 -2.26 -6.08 -0.82
CA GLY A 11 -2.02 -7.30 -1.59
C GLY A 11 -0.65 -7.86 -1.27
N GLU A 12 -0.45 -9.14 -1.53
CA GLU A 12 0.81 -9.82 -1.25
C GLU A 12 1.96 -9.29 -2.13
N MET A 13 3.20 -9.66 -1.80
CA MET A 13 4.37 -9.35 -2.63
C MET A 13 4.18 -9.84 -4.09
N GLY A 14 4.45 -8.99 -5.07
CA GLY A 14 4.27 -9.34 -6.49
C GLY A 14 2.83 -9.25 -7.02
N ALA A 15 1.86 -8.81 -6.20
CA ALA A 15 0.46 -8.68 -6.63
C ALA A 15 0.19 -7.56 -7.64
N GLY A 16 1.11 -6.61 -7.86
CA GLY A 16 0.96 -5.51 -8.84
C GLY A 16 0.48 -4.17 -8.26
N LYS A 17 0.61 -3.96 -6.94
CA LYS A 17 0.18 -2.74 -6.25
C LYS A 17 0.78 -1.47 -6.85
N SER A 18 2.10 -1.46 -7.09
CA SER A 18 2.81 -0.31 -7.69
C SER A 18 2.31 0.02 -9.10
N THR A 19 1.95 -0.99 -9.89
CA THR A 19 1.37 -0.81 -11.22
C THR A 19 0.05 -0.06 -11.15
N ILE A 20 -0.84 -0.43 -10.23
CA ILE A 20 -2.11 0.27 -10.01
C ILE A 20 -1.87 1.69 -9.47
N THR A 21 -0.97 1.84 -8.51
CA THR A 21 -0.63 3.16 -7.98
C THR A 21 -0.20 4.08 -9.13
N SER A 22 0.74 3.66 -9.97
CA SER A 22 1.19 4.45 -11.13
C SER A 22 0.05 4.77 -12.10
N TYR A 23 -0.77 3.78 -12.43
CA TYR A 23 -1.92 3.96 -13.32
C TYR A 23 -2.91 5.01 -12.80
N LEU A 24 -3.29 4.92 -11.52
CA LEU A 24 -4.23 5.85 -10.91
C LEU A 24 -3.65 7.27 -10.77
N LYS A 25 -2.34 7.39 -10.51
CA LYS A 25 -1.64 8.68 -10.53
C LYS A 25 -1.71 9.32 -11.91
N GLU A 26 -1.36 8.58 -12.96
CA GLU A 26 -1.29 9.07 -14.32
C GLU A 26 -2.68 9.43 -14.86
N LYS A 27 -3.67 8.55 -14.68
CA LYS A 27 -5.01 8.72 -15.26
C LYS A 27 -5.90 9.68 -14.47
N TYR A 28 -5.82 9.63 -13.14
CA TYR A 28 -6.77 10.33 -12.28
C TYR A 28 -6.14 11.41 -11.40
N GLY A 29 -4.83 11.65 -11.52
CA GLY A 29 -4.12 12.65 -10.72
C GLY A 29 -4.05 12.30 -9.24
N ALA A 30 -4.10 11.00 -8.90
CA ALA A 30 -4.09 10.57 -7.51
C ALA A 30 -2.79 10.99 -6.80
N VAL A 31 -2.89 11.37 -5.52
CA VAL A 31 -1.74 11.66 -4.66
C VAL A 31 -1.51 10.48 -3.71
N THR A 32 -0.24 10.10 -3.54
CA THR A 32 0.13 8.96 -2.69
C THR A 32 0.64 9.43 -1.34
N PHE A 33 0.17 8.79 -0.28
CA PHE A 33 0.73 8.89 1.07
C PHE A 33 1.19 7.51 1.51
N ARG A 34 2.41 7.42 2.00
CA ARG A 34 3.01 6.18 2.48
C ARG A 34 3.31 6.32 3.96
N PHE A 35 3.16 5.23 4.69
CA PHE A 35 3.51 5.19 6.11
C PHE A 35 4.98 5.57 6.38
N SER A 36 5.87 5.35 5.41
CA SER A 36 7.29 5.70 5.52
C SER A 36 7.60 7.16 5.25
N ASP A 37 6.69 7.95 4.68
CA ASP A 37 6.99 9.32 4.25
C ASP A 37 7.38 10.18 5.47
N MET A 38 6.62 10.11 6.56
CA MET A 38 6.95 10.82 7.81
C MET A 38 8.33 10.45 8.39
N LEU A 39 8.78 9.21 8.17
CA LEU A 39 10.09 8.77 8.64
C LEU A 39 11.18 9.39 7.75
N GLY A 40 10.92 9.47 6.45
CA GLY A 40 11.79 10.14 5.49
C GLY A 40 11.97 11.62 5.83
N ASP A 41 10.87 12.32 6.11
CA ASP A 41 10.88 13.75 6.49
C ASP A 41 11.73 14.00 7.74
N ILE A 42 11.61 13.12 8.76
CA ILE A 42 12.41 13.21 9.99
C ILE A 42 13.88 12.92 9.71
N LEU A 43 14.19 11.84 8.98
CA LEU A 43 15.59 11.49 8.65
C LEU A 43 16.26 12.61 7.85
N GLU A 44 15.56 13.17 6.85
CA GLU A 44 16.03 14.31 6.08
C GLU A 44 16.29 15.52 6.97
N ARG A 45 15.35 15.85 7.87
CA ARG A 45 15.49 16.98 8.80
C ARG A 45 16.68 16.81 9.75
N LEU A 46 17.02 15.58 10.11
CA LEU A 46 18.16 15.24 10.96
C LEU A 46 19.47 15.07 10.17
N HIS A 47 19.46 15.23 8.84
CA HIS A 47 20.58 14.97 7.95
C HIS A 47 21.13 13.53 8.07
N ILE A 48 20.24 12.57 8.28
CA ILE A 48 20.56 11.13 8.33
C ILE A 48 20.19 10.50 6.99
N GLU A 49 21.06 9.63 6.48
CA GLU A 49 20.84 8.93 5.22
C GLU A 49 19.55 8.08 5.28
N PRO A 50 18.67 8.11 4.26
CA PRO A 50 17.45 7.32 4.20
C PRO A 50 17.74 5.84 3.85
N ALA A 51 18.58 5.20 4.67
CA ALA A 51 18.89 3.78 4.60
C ALA A 51 17.85 2.94 5.34
N ARG A 52 17.67 1.69 4.92
CA ARG A 52 16.67 0.78 5.49
C ARG A 52 16.79 0.62 7.01
N GLU A 53 18.03 0.51 7.51
CA GLU A 53 18.32 0.38 8.94
C GLU A 53 17.84 1.62 9.70
N ASN A 54 18.13 2.82 9.19
CA ASN A 54 17.71 4.09 9.80
C ASN A 54 16.17 4.24 9.84
N PHE A 55 15.46 3.80 8.80
CA PHE A 55 13.99 3.76 8.82
C PHE A 55 13.46 2.81 9.91
N GLN A 56 14.09 1.65 10.09
CA GLN A 56 13.67 0.65 11.08
C GLN A 56 13.94 1.13 12.51
N ASP A 57 15.11 1.70 12.76
CA ASP A 57 15.49 2.23 14.06
C ASP A 57 14.60 3.40 14.45
N LEU A 58 14.38 4.36 13.55
CA LEU A 58 13.50 5.49 13.80
C LEU A 58 12.05 5.04 14.04
N SER A 59 11.53 4.11 13.20
CA SER A 59 10.18 3.57 13.40
C SER A 59 10.04 2.92 14.78
N THR A 60 11.05 2.17 15.21
CA THR A 60 11.07 1.51 16.53
C THR A 60 11.08 2.53 17.67
N ALA A 61 11.96 3.53 17.60
CA ALA A 61 12.07 4.57 18.61
C ALA A 61 10.78 5.38 18.76
N LEU A 62 10.16 5.76 17.64
CA LEU A 62 8.89 6.50 17.64
C LEU A 62 7.76 5.67 18.26
N ARG A 63 7.65 4.39 17.91
CA ARG A 63 6.61 3.50 18.47
C ARG A 63 6.78 3.28 19.97
N GLN A 64 8.01 3.06 20.42
CA GLN A 64 8.31 2.89 21.84
C GLN A 64 8.01 4.15 22.67
N THR A 65 8.17 5.33 22.07
CA THR A 65 8.03 6.61 22.78
C THR A 65 6.60 7.16 22.71
N PHE A 66 5.97 7.11 21.53
CA PHE A 66 4.70 7.80 21.23
C PHE A 66 3.52 6.84 20.99
N GLY A 67 3.75 5.53 20.97
CA GLY A 67 2.72 4.51 20.79
C GLY A 67 2.84 3.74 19.48
N GLU A 68 2.39 2.48 19.50
CA GLU A 68 2.43 1.56 18.36
C GLU A 68 1.63 2.04 17.14
N ASP A 69 0.74 3.00 17.31
CA ASP A 69 -0.18 3.54 16.30
C ASP A 69 0.27 4.90 15.75
N ILE A 70 1.40 5.46 16.20
CA ILE A 70 1.86 6.81 15.85
C ILE A 70 1.87 7.07 14.33
N MET A 71 2.39 6.11 13.55
CA MET A 71 2.45 6.25 12.09
C MET A 71 1.05 6.21 11.45
N SER A 72 0.14 5.42 12.01
CA SER A 72 -1.25 5.31 11.54
C SER A 72 -2.03 6.60 11.83
N GLN A 73 -1.76 7.24 12.97
CA GLN A 73 -2.31 8.55 13.31
C GLN A 73 -1.81 9.65 12.36
N VAL A 74 -0.49 9.69 12.11
CA VAL A 74 0.13 10.69 11.22
C VAL A 74 -0.44 10.59 9.81
N ILE A 75 -0.41 9.41 9.19
CA ILE A 75 -0.92 9.27 7.81
C ILE A 75 -2.41 9.59 7.70
N ALA A 76 -3.23 9.22 8.70
CA ALA A 76 -4.65 9.54 8.68
C ALA A 76 -4.90 11.05 8.74
N ARG A 77 -4.09 11.76 9.54
CA ARG A 77 -4.11 13.22 9.60
C ARG A 77 -3.65 13.86 8.29
N ASP A 78 -2.52 13.41 7.74
CA ASP A 78 -1.98 13.94 6.49
C ASP A 78 -2.98 13.78 5.34
N VAL A 79 -3.63 12.61 5.26
CA VAL A 79 -4.68 12.33 4.27
C VAL A 79 -5.92 13.21 4.49
N ALA A 80 -6.32 13.45 5.73
CA ALA A 80 -7.47 14.30 6.04
C ALA A 80 -7.21 15.78 5.69
N GLU A 81 -5.99 16.27 5.92
CA GLU A 81 -5.58 17.65 5.67
C GLU A 81 -5.16 17.89 4.20
N ALA A 82 -4.92 16.82 3.43
CA ALA A 82 -4.51 16.92 2.03
C ALA A 82 -5.54 17.69 1.17
N ALA A 83 -5.06 18.55 0.28
CA ALA A 83 -5.91 19.24 -0.69
C ALA A 83 -6.43 18.31 -1.81
N ALA A 84 -5.80 17.16 -2.01
CA ALA A 84 -6.14 16.23 -3.09
C ALA A 84 -7.51 15.57 -2.90
N ASP A 85 -8.27 15.44 -3.98
CA ASP A 85 -9.58 14.78 -3.99
C ASP A 85 -9.49 13.27 -4.21
N PHE A 86 -8.39 12.78 -4.80
CA PHE A 86 -8.12 11.36 -4.97
C PHE A 86 -6.78 11.01 -4.34
N ILE A 87 -6.82 10.21 -3.28
CA ILE A 87 -5.68 9.81 -2.48
C ILE A 87 -5.51 8.29 -2.51
N ILE A 88 -4.26 7.84 -2.55
CA ILE A 88 -3.86 6.44 -2.38
C ILE A 88 -2.99 6.36 -1.13
N THR A 89 -3.35 5.45 -0.22
CA THR A 89 -2.54 5.11 0.95
C THR A 89 -1.80 3.82 0.68
N GLU A 90 -0.46 3.87 0.74
CA GLU A 90 0.41 2.73 0.48
C GLU A 90 1.08 2.26 1.77
N GLY A 91 1.33 0.95 1.86
CA GLY A 91 2.10 0.39 2.99
C GLY A 91 1.27 0.05 4.22
N VAL A 92 -0.06 -0.01 4.09
CA VAL A 92 -0.96 -0.61 5.09
C VAL A 92 -0.56 -2.06 5.31
N ARG A 93 -0.19 -2.42 6.55
CA ARG A 93 0.30 -3.78 6.87
C ARG A 93 -0.33 -4.39 8.11
N ARG A 94 -0.97 -3.59 8.98
CA ARG A 94 -1.57 -4.05 10.24
C ARG A 94 -3.06 -3.70 10.28
N PRO A 95 -3.89 -4.50 10.97
CA PRO A 95 -5.30 -4.15 11.18
C PRO A 95 -5.50 -2.77 11.83
N THR A 96 -4.60 -2.39 12.74
CA THR A 96 -4.59 -1.06 13.38
C THR A 96 -4.39 0.07 12.37
N ASP A 97 -3.57 -0.13 11.34
CA ASP A 97 -3.35 0.87 10.28
C ASP A 97 -4.65 1.20 9.54
N VAL A 98 -5.44 0.16 9.27
CA VAL A 98 -6.73 0.27 8.58
C VAL A 98 -7.78 0.93 9.44
N ALA A 99 -7.77 0.74 10.76
CA ALA A 99 -8.76 1.32 11.65
C ALA A 99 -8.78 2.86 11.58
N TYR A 100 -7.61 3.51 11.63
CA TYR A 100 -7.49 4.96 11.50
C TYR A 100 -7.95 5.48 10.14
N LEU A 101 -7.54 4.80 9.07
CA LEU A 101 -7.90 5.19 7.72
C LEU A 101 -9.39 4.96 7.42
N ARG A 102 -9.99 3.87 7.92
CA ARG A 102 -11.43 3.57 7.78
C ARG A 102 -12.33 4.60 8.44
N ALA A 103 -11.84 5.31 9.46
CA ALA A 103 -12.58 6.40 10.09
C ALA A 103 -12.70 7.64 9.18
N LEU A 104 -11.86 7.75 8.13
CA LEU A 104 -11.91 8.86 7.20
C LEU A 104 -13.08 8.71 6.21
N PRO A 105 -13.90 9.76 6.02
CA PRO A 105 -14.92 9.77 4.99
C PRO A 105 -14.32 9.50 3.60
N GLY A 106 -14.94 8.60 2.84
CA GLY A 106 -14.48 8.23 1.50
C GLY A 106 -13.37 7.19 1.44
N TYR A 107 -12.89 6.68 2.59
CA TYR A 107 -11.92 5.59 2.61
C TYR A 107 -12.51 4.26 2.14
N ARG A 108 -11.79 3.57 1.26
CA ARG A 108 -12.07 2.20 0.82
C ARG A 108 -10.77 1.42 0.69
N LEU A 109 -10.79 0.18 1.16
CA LEU A 109 -9.68 -0.76 1.04
C LEU A 109 -9.89 -1.64 -0.21
N VAL A 110 -8.90 -1.67 -1.09
CA VAL A 110 -8.86 -2.49 -2.30
C VAL A 110 -7.80 -3.57 -2.13
N SER A 111 -8.22 -4.83 -2.12
CA SER A 111 -7.34 -5.99 -2.08
C SER A 111 -7.01 -6.45 -3.49
N LEU A 112 -5.72 -6.54 -3.79
CA LEU A 112 -5.20 -7.00 -5.06
C LEU A 112 -4.70 -8.43 -4.95
N VAL A 113 -5.32 -9.33 -5.72
CA VAL A 113 -5.07 -10.77 -5.66
C VAL A 113 -4.43 -11.22 -6.96
N ALA A 114 -3.40 -12.05 -6.86
CA ALA A 114 -2.80 -12.74 -7.99
C ALA A 114 -2.31 -14.11 -7.53
N ALA A 115 -2.36 -15.09 -8.42
CA ALA A 115 -1.91 -16.45 -8.16
C ALA A 115 -0.44 -16.43 -7.75
N GLU A 116 -0.11 -17.27 -6.77
CA GLU A 116 1.23 -17.35 -6.17
C GLU A 116 2.32 -17.52 -7.23
N ARG A 117 2.07 -18.38 -8.22
CA ARG A 117 2.99 -18.62 -9.34
C ARG A 117 3.20 -17.37 -10.19
N THR A 118 2.14 -16.65 -10.53
CA THR A 118 2.20 -15.38 -11.27
C THR A 118 2.97 -14.32 -10.49
N ARG A 119 2.77 -14.24 -9.16
CA ARG A 119 3.52 -13.30 -8.29
C ARG A 119 5.01 -13.62 -8.28
N TYR A 120 5.38 -14.90 -8.21
CA TYR A 120 6.77 -15.33 -8.29
C TYR A 120 7.41 -14.99 -9.64
N GLU A 121 6.74 -15.28 -10.75
CA GLU A 121 7.24 -14.97 -12.09
C GLU A 121 7.42 -13.46 -12.31
N ARG A 122 6.52 -12.64 -11.75
CA ARG A 122 6.67 -11.17 -11.74
C ARG A 122 7.87 -10.73 -10.91
N LEU A 123 8.08 -11.34 -9.75
CA LEU A 123 9.20 -11.03 -8.87
C LEU A 123 10.54 -11.26 -9.58
N LEU A 124 10.70 -12.41 -10.26
CA LEU A 124 11.91 -12.73 -11.03
C LEU A 124 12.20 -11.71 -12.14
N LYS A 125 11.17 -11.10 -12.73
CA LYS A 125 11.29 -10.10 -13.81
C LYS A 125 11.52 -8.68 -13.30
N ARG A 126 11.17 -8.39 -12.04
CA ARG A 126 11.12 -7.02 -11.50
C ARG A 126 12.51 -6.44 -11.25
N SER A 127 13.50 -7.28 -10.90
CA SER A 127 14.89 -6.89 -10.66
C SER A 127 15.08 -5.70 -9.73
N GLU A 128 14.12 -5.47 -8.82
CA GLU A 128 14.08 -4.28 -7.96
C GLU A 128 15.02 -4.43 -6.77
N LYS A 129 15.23 -5.67 -6.31
CA LYS A 129 16.30 -6.03 -5.38
C LYS A 129 17.37 -6.85 -6.09
N THR A 130 18.58 -6.74 -5.58
CA THR A 130 19.78 -7.46 -6.07
C THR A 130 19.61 -8.98 -6.05
N ASP A 131 18.74 -9.51 -5.20
CA ASP A 131 18.45 -10.95 -5.03
C ASP A 131 17.16 -11.41 -5.72
N ASP A 132 16.35 -10.51 -6.30
CA ASP A 132 15.04 -10.90 -6.85
C ASP A 132 15.15 -11.88 -8.02
N GLN A 133 16.17 -11.76 -8.86
CA GLN A 133 16.38 -12.62 -10.03
C GLN A 133 16.95 -14.01 -9.69
N THR A 134 17.57 -14.15 -8.51
CA THR A 134 18.18 -15.41 -8.05
C THR A 134 17.33 -16.14 -7.01
N LYS A 135 16.20 -15.54 -6.61
CA LYS A 135 15.31 -16.09 -5.59
C LYS A 135 14.65 -17.38 -6.07
N THR A 136 14.78 -18.45 -5.28
CA THR A 136 14.16 -19.73 -5.62
C THR A 136 12.66 -19.72 -5.30
N TRP A 137 11.92 -20.66 -5.88
CA TRP A 137 10.51 -20.88 -5.55
C TRP A 137 10.32 -21.16 -4.06
N ALA A 138 11.18 -22.00 -3.46
CA ALA A 138 11.12 -22.30 -2.04
C ALA A 138 11.36 -21.07 -1.16
N ASP A 139 12.30 -20.19 -1.54
CA ASP A 139 12.53 -18.93 -0.84
C ASP A 139 11.31 -18.03 -0.92
N PHE A 140 10.72 -17.88 -2.10
CA PHE A 140 9.49 -17.11 -2.30
C PHE A 140 8.34 -17.61 -1.41
N GLN A 141 8.12 -18.93 -1.37
CA GLN A 141 7.10 -19.53 -0.49
C GLN A 141 7.40 -19.24 0.99
N LYS A 142 8.67 -19.34 1.41
CA LYS A 142 9.09 -19.01 2.77
C LYS A 142 8.85 -17.53 3.10
N GLU A 143 9.06 -16.62 2.15
CA GLU A 143 8.73 -15.20 2.34
C GLU A 143 7.23 -14.97 2.47
N GLY A 144 6.41 -15.70 1.70
CA GLY A 144 4.94 -15.67 1.79
C GLY A 144 4.35 -16.13 3.13
N GLN A 145 5.16 -16.76 3.99
CA GLN A 145 4.79 -17.18 5.34
C GLN A 145 5.33 -16.24 6.44
N LYS A 146 6.10 -15.20 6.07
CA LYS A 146 6.57 -14.21 7.05
C LYS A 146 5.37 -13.48 7.63
N GLU A 147 5.48 -13.09 8.91
CA GLU A 147 4.43 -12.40 9.65
C GLU A 147 3.82 -11.20 8.90
N THR A 148 4.64 -10.47 8.14
CA THR A 148 4.17 -9.33 7.32
C THR A 148 3.16 -9.76 6.25
N GLU A 149 3.37 -10.88 5.57
CA GLU A 149 2.44 -11.38 4.54
C GLU A 149 1.18 -12.00 5.17
N THR A 150 1.31 -12.63 6.34
CA THR A 150 0.15 -13.12 7.11
C THR A 150 -0.76 -11.97 7.53
N LYS A 151 -0.21 -10.87 8.04
CA LYS A 151 -0.99 -9.67 8.40
C LYS A 151 -1.61 -9.00 7.17
N ILE A 152 -0.93 -9.02 6.02
CA ILE A 152 -1.52 -8.56 4.75
C ILE A 152 -2.79 -9.34 4.42
N LYS A 153 -2.80 -10.66 4.59
CA LYS A 153 -3.98 -11.50 4.35
C LYS A 153 -5.13 -11.20 5.31
N GLU A 154 -4.81 -11.00 6.59
CA GLU A 154 -5.80 -10.62 7.62
C GLU A 154 -6.47 -9.29 7.26
N VAL A 155 -5.68 -8.29 6.89
CA VAL A 155 -6.20 -6.98 6.50
C VAL A 155 -6.99 -7.06 5.18
N ALA A 156 -6.50 -7.82 4.20
CA ALA A 156 -7.16 -8.05 2.92
C ALA A 156 -8.54 -8.71 3.05
N ALA A 157 -8.76 -9.53 4.08
CA ALA A 157 -10.06 -10.16 4.34
C ALA A 157 -11.16 -9.12 4.65
N GLY A 158 -10.78 -7.95 5.15
CA GLY A 158 -11.69 -6.84 5.40
C GLY A 158 -11.80 -5.85 4.24
N ALA A 159 -11.36 -6.18 3.01
CA ALA A 159 -11.39 -5.23 1.89
C ALA A 159 -12.80 -4.95 1.36
N ASP A 160 -13.02 -3.70 0.93
CA ASP A 160 -14.29 -3.27 0.33
C ASP A 160 -14.40 -3.70 -1.15
N PHE A 161 -13.25 -3.88 -1.81
CA PHE A 161 -13.14 -4.36 -3.18
C PHE A 161 -12.02 -5.38 -3.30
N ILE A 162 -12.20 -6.35 -4.19
CA ILE A 162 -11.19 -7.33 -4.57
C ILE A 162 -10.96 -7.19 -6.07
N VAL A 163 -9.69 -7.08 -6.47
CA VAL A 163 -9.26 -6.95 -7.86
C VAL A 163 -8.39 -8.15 -8.21
N ASP A 164 -8.76 -8.84 -9.29
CA ASP A 164 -8.01 -9.98 -9.81
C ASP A 164 -6.95 -9.51 -10.81
N ASN A 165 -5.68 -9.76 -10.49
CA ASN A 165 -4.53 -9.47 -11.33
C ASN A 165 -3.87 -10.74 -11.87
N ASN A 166 -4.66 -11.75 -12.24
CA ASN A 166 -4.20 -12.92 -13.01
C ASN A 166 -4.31 -12.72 -14.53
N GLY A 167 -5.14 -11.78 -14.96
CA GLY A 167 -5.37 -11.47 -16.37
C GLY A 167 -4.35 -10.52 -16.99
N PRO A 168 -4.62 -10.06 -18.21
CA PRO A 168 -3.82 -9.04 -18.89
C PRO A 168 -3.95 -7.67 -18.21
N LEU A 169 -3.03 -6.75 -18.52
CA LEU A 169 -2.92 -5.46 -17.83
C LEU A 169 -4.16 -4.56 -18.06
N GLU A 170 -4.77 -4.67 -19.23
CA GLU A 170 -5.98 -3.94 -19.60
C GLU A 170 -7.16 -4.32 -18.70
N GLU A 171 -7.25 -5.59 -18.32
CA GLU A 171 -8.30 -6.10 -17.42
C GLU A 171 -8.09 -5.60 -15.99
N LEU A 172 -6.84 -5.50 -15.55
CA LEU A 172 -6.50 -4.89 -14.27
C LEU A 172 -6.97 -3.42 -14.22
N TYR A 173 -6.66 -2.67 -15.27
CA TYR A 173 -7.03 -1.26 -15.38
C TYR A 173 -8.54 -1.06 -15.47
N ARG A 174 -9.24 -1.90 -16.23
CA ARG A 174 -10.70 -1.87 -16.33
C ARG A 174 -11.38 -2.06 -14.98
N GLN A 175 -10.96 -3.06 -14.19
CA GLN A 175 -11.49 -3.29 -12.84
C GLN A 175 -11.28 -2.07 -11.93
N MET A 176 -10.12 -1.42 -12.01
CA MET A 176 -9.85 -0.21 -11.23
C MET A 176 -10.71 0.98 -11.67
N ASP A 177 -10.92 1.15 -12.97
CA ASP A 177 -11.79 2.19 -13.50
C ASP A 177 -13.24 2.03 -13.03
N GLU A 178 -13.74 0.79 -13.02
CA GLU A 178 -15.08 0.46 -12.52
C GLU A 178 -15.24 0.81 -11.05
N ILE A 179 -14.24 0.52 -10.21
CA ILE A 179 -14.22 0.91 -8.80
C ILE A 179 -14.24 2.44 -8.67
N VAL A 180 -13.37 3.15 -9.40
CA VAL A 180 -13.31 4.62 -9.34
C VAL A 180 -14.63 5.25 -9.79
N ALA A 181 -15.23 4.74 -10.87
CA ALA A 181 -16.53 5.21 -11.36
C ALA A 181 -17.64 5.00 -10.33
N LYS A 182 -17.68 3.83 -9.69
CA LYS A 182 -18.65 3.52 -8.63
C LYS A 182 -18.50 4.47 -7.44
N LEU A 183 -17.28 4.77 -7.01
CA LEU A 183 -17.02 5.66 -5.88
C LEU A 183 -17.40 7.10 -6.20
N ARG A 184 -17.11 7.58 -7.41
CA ARG A 184 -17.51 8.92 -7.87
C ARG A 184 -19.03 9.10 -7.97
N ALA A 185 -19.77 8.04 -8.30
CA ALA A 185 -21.23 8.08 -8.34
C ALA A 185 -21.88 8.19 -6.95
N THR A 186 -21.12 7.88 -5.89
CA THR A 186 -21.59 7.91 -4.49
C THR A 186 -20.99 9.06 -3.65
N ALA A 187 -20.13 9.88 -4.26
CA ALA A 187 -19.39 10.98 -3.63
C ALA A 187 -20.05 12.33 -3.88
#